data_AF-A0A329R8K8-F1
#
_entry.id   AF-A0A329R8K8-F1
#
_cell.length_a   1.000
_cell.length_b   1.000
_cell.length_c   1.000
_cell.angle_alpha   90.00
_cell.angle_beta   90.00
_cell.angle_gamma   90.00
#
_symmetry.space_group_name_H-M   'P 1'
#
loop_
_entity.id
_entity.type
_entity.pdbx_description
1 polymer ?
#
loop_
_entity_poly.entity_id
_entity_poly.type
_entity_poly.pdbx_seq_one_letter_code
_entity_poly.pdbx_strand_id
1 'polypeptide(L)'
;MTRENERALVRWHTRLGQLNYGALQEMVKNETVDGLEFTGSVCAPNDRCSTCIQSRMKRMSYKNLDTVRSTVPYQKLMSDM
;
A
#
# COMPACT_ATOMS: atom_id res chain seq x y z
N MET A 1 19.66 9.47 7.10
CA MET A 1 18.43 9.36 7.91
C MET A 1 18.79 8.69 9.23
N THR A 2 18.45 9.29 10.37
CA THR A 2 18.71 8.67 11.69
C THR A 2 17.62 7.66 12.03
N ARG A 3 17.95 6.63 12.81
CA ARG A 3 17.00 5.59 13.24
C ARG A 3 15.84 6.15 14.08
N GLU A 4 16.04 7.31 14.70
CA GLU A 4 15.02 8.03 15.46
C GLU A 4 13.97 8.66 14.53
N ASN A 5 14.41 9.28 13.43
CA ASN A 5 13.51 9.83 12.42
C ASN A 5 12.64 8.74 11.78
N GLU A 6 13.20 7.55 11.52
CA GLU A 6 12.43 6.40 11.01
C GLU A 6 11.33 5.97 11.99
N ARG A 7 11.66 5.84 13.28
CA ARG A 7 10.69 5.47 14.32
C ARG A 7 9.58 6.52 14.46
N ALA A 8 9.95 7.80 14.41
CA ALA A 8 9.00 8.89 14.45
C ALA A 8 8.09 8.88 13.21
N LEU A 9 8.63 8.68 11.99
CA LEU A 9 7.83 8.55 10.78
C LEU A 9 6.83 7.41 10.85
N VAL A 10 7.25 6.21 11.27
CA VAL A 10 6.35 5.06 11.40
C VAL A 10 5.24 5.32 12.42
N ARG A 11 5.58 5.99 13.53
CA ARG A 11 4.61 6.40 14.55
C ARG A 11 3.59 7.39 14.00
N TRP A 12 4.05 8.45 13.34
CA TRP A 12 3.18 9.49 12.79
C TRP A 12 2.34 9.00 11.60
N HIS A 13 2.92 8.16 10.74
CA HIS A 13 2.22 7.40 9.71
C HIS A 13 1.01 6.66 10.29
N THR A 14 1.21 5.98 11.41
CA THR A 14 0.14 5.23 12.08
C THR A 14 -0.88 6.15 12.77
N ARG A 15 -0.41 7.17 13.51
CA ARG A 15 -1.26 8.14 14.24
C ARG A 15 -2.20 8.92 13.31
N LEU A 16 -1.74 9.27 12.11
CA LEU A 16 -2.50 10.00 11.11
C LEU A 16 -3.27 9.09 10.15
N GLY A 17 -3.54 7.84 10.54
CA GLY A 17 -4.41 6.95 9.77
C GLY A 17 -3.75 6.38 8.50
N GLN A 18 -2.51 5.91 8.61
CA GLN A 18 -1.74 5.36 7.49
C GLN A 18 -1.46 6.39 6.38
N LEU A 19 -1.27 7.66 6.76
CA LEU A 19 -1.00 8.77 5.86
C LEU A 19 0.29 8.53 5.05
N ASN A 20 0.30 8.89 3.77
CA ASN A 20 1.45 8.63 2.92
C ASN A 20 2.72 9.39 3.42
N TYR A 21 3.90 8.80 3.24
CA TYR A 21 5.16 9.39 3.75
C TYR A 21 5.51 10.73 3.09
N GLY A 22 5.09 10.96 1.83
CA GLY A 22 5.28 12.25 1.16
C GLY A 22 4.49 13.38 1.82
N ALA A 23 3.25 13.11 2.21
CA ALA A 23 2.40 14.04 2.94
C ALA A 23 2.98 14.31 4.34
N LEU A 24 3.53 13.30 5.02
CA LEU A 24 4.26 13.53 6.28
C LEU A 24 5.46 14.46 6.07
N GLN A 25 6.22 14.30 4.98
CA GLN A 25 7.34 15.19 4.65
C GLN A 25 6.87 16.62 4.36
N GLU A 26 5.76 16.79 3.64
CA GLU A 26 5.15 18.10 3.42
C GLU A 26 4.66 18.74 4.73
N MET A 27 4.07 17.95 5.63
CA MET A 27 3.61 18.44 6.92
C MET A 27 4.75 18.97 7.78
N VAL A 28 5.90 18.30 7.75
CA VAL A 28 7.14 18.74 8.44
C VAL A 28 7.65 20.02 7.80
N LYS A 29 7.75 20.04 6.45
CA LYS A 29 8.25 21.20 5.70
C LYS A 29 7.42 22.46 5.97
N ASN A 30 6.10 22.29 6.12
CA ASN A 30 5.16 23.38 6.34
C ASN A 30 4.86 23.62 7.83
N GLU A 31 5.56 22.92 8.75
CA GLU A 31 5.39 23.05 10.21
C GLU A 31 3.93 22.92 10.68
N THR A 32 3.16 22.04 10.03
CA THR A 32 1.71 21.90 10.26
C THR A 32 1.35 21.00 11.45
N VAL A 33 2.34 20.41 12.12
CA VAL A 33 2.15 19.43 13.19
C VAL A 33 3.17 19.63 14.29
N ASP A 34 2.68 19.81 15.51
CA ASP A 34 3.53 19.89 16.70
C ASP A 34 4.11 18.51 17.07
N GLY A 35 5.39 18.49 17.43
CA GLY A 35 6.09 17.27 17.87
C GLY A 35 6.50 16.32 16.74
N LEU A 36 6.46 16.80 15.50
CA LEU A 36 6.98 16.10 14.31
C LEU A 36 8.21 16.84 13.77
N GLU A 37 9.29 16.84 14.56
CA GLU A 37 10.57 17.41 14.16
C GLU A 37 11.52 16.30 13.71
N PHE A 38 12.03 16.43 12.49
CA PHE A 38 13.05 15.54 11.97
C PHE A 38 14.37 16.27 11.82
N THR A 39 15.45 15.63 12.28
CA THR A 39 16.80 16.18 12.09
C THR A 39 17.39 15.73 10.76
N GLY A 40 17.64 16.67 9.85
CA GLY A 40 18.27 16.40 8.54
C GLY A 40 17.31 15.84 7.47
N SER A 41 17.87 15.21 6.44
CA SER A 41 17.06 14.69 5.32
C SER A 41 16.21 13.48 5.72
N VAL A 42 14.92 13.58 5.44
CA VAL A 42 13.89 12.57 5.72
C VAL A 42 13.54 11.91 4.40
N CYS A 43 13.84 10.63 4.25
CA CYS A 43 13.36 9.81 3.15
C CYS A 43 12.27 8.87 3.65
N ALA A 44 11.47 8.32 2.73
CA ALA A 44 10.59 7.22 3.09
C ALA A 44 11.43 6.06 3.67
N PRO A 45 10.98 5.41 4.76
CA PRO A 45 11.68 4.27 5.33
C PRO A 45 11.83 3.16 4.29
N ASN A 46 12.95 2.44 4.34
CA ASN A 46 13.24 1.37 3.40
C ASN A 46 12.23 0.21 3.54
N ASP A 47 11.84 -0.06 4.79
CA ASP A 47 10.79 -1.01 5.13
C ASP A 47 9.41 -0.36 5.00
N ARG A 48 8.58 -0.95 4.13
CA ARG A 48 7.19 -0.52 3.92
C ARG A 48 6.29 -1.04 5.04
N CYS A 49 5.33 -0.23 5.46
CA CYS A 49 4.32 -0.62 6.44
C CYS A 49 3.49 -1.82 5.96
N SER A 50 3.50 -2.92 6.72
CA SER A 50 2.78 -4.17 6.39
C SER A 50 1.28 -3.97 6.27
N THR A 51 0.68 -3.17 7.15
CA THR A 51 -0.75 -2.82 7.11
C THR A 51 -1.11 -2.09 5.82
N CYS A 52 -0.27 -1.14 5.39
CA CYS A 52 -0.45 -0.45 4.11
C CYS A 52 -0.34 -1.39 2.92
N ILE A 53 0.63 -2.31 2.94
CA ILE A 53 0.79 -3.30 1.88
C ILE A 53 -0.49 -4.13 1.76
N GLN A 54 -0.93 -4.75 2.86
CA GLN A 54 -2.09 -5.64 2.87
C GLN A 54 -3.38 -4.93 2.48
N SER A 55 -3.61 -3.72 2.98
CA SER A 55 -4.83 -2.94 2.68
C SER A 55 -4.85 -2.37 1.26
N ARG A 56 -3.69 -2.05 0.69
CA ARG A 56 -3.59 -1.52 -0.68
C ARG A 56 -3.36 -2.61 -1.74
N MET A 57 -3.28 -3.88 -1.34
CA MET A 57 -3.23 -4.99 -2.29
C MET A 57 -4.51 -4.96 -3.12
N LYS A 58 -4.37 -4.57 -4.39
CA LYS A 58 -5.45 -4.66 -5.35
C LYS A 58 -5.56 -6.11 -5.81
N ARG A 59 -6.80 -6.57 -6.00
CA ARG A 59 -7.05 -7.83 -6.71
C ARG A 59 -6.35 -7.72 -8.07
N MET A 60 -5.42 -8.62 -8.34
CA MET A 60 -4.82 -8.73 -9.66
C MET A 60 -5.94 -8.91 -10.68
N SER A 61 -5.85 -8.23 -11.83
CA SER A 61 -6.76 -8.57 -12.93
C SER A 61 -6.52 -10.03 -13.30
N TYR A 62 -7.58 -10.82 -13.37
CA TYR A 62 -7.46 -12.13 -14.00
C TYR A 62 -7.16 -11.88 -15.47
N LYS A 63 -6.29 -12.72 -16.03
CA LYS A 63 -6.14 -12.76 -17.48
C LYS A 63 -7.51 -13.06 -18.07
N ASN A 64 -7.91 -12.29 -19.07
CA ASN A 64 -9.03 -12.68 -19.92
C ASN A 64 -8.61 -13.97 -20.61
N LEU A 65 -9.18 -15.08 -20.16
CA LEU A 65 -9.06 -16.36 -20.86
C LEU A 65 -10.13 -16.37 -21.93
N ASP A 66 -9.75 -16.69 -23.17
CA ASP A 66 -10.72 -16.97 -24.22
C ASP A 66 -11.50 -18.23 -23.84
N THR A 67 -12.67 -18.05 -23.24
CA THR A 67 -13.55 -19.16 -22.93
C THR A 67 -14.20 -19.63 -24.23
N VAL A 68 -13.77 -20.78 -24.74
CA VAL A 68 -14.37 -21.37 -25.93
C VAL A 68 -15.78 -21.89 -25.59
N ARG A 69 -16.77 -21.43 -26.35
CA ARG A 69 -18.15 -21.93 -26.30
C ARG A 69 -18.23 -23.23 -27.08
N SER A 70 -18.93 -24.22 -26.54
CA SER A 70 -19.26 -25.44 -27.30
C SER A 70 -20.14 -25.08 -28.49
N THR A 71 -19.74 -25.54 -29.67
CA THR A 71 -20.46 -25.36 -30.94
C THR A 71 -21.26 -26.59 -31.34
N VAL A 72 -20.99 -27.75 -30.75
CA VAL A 72 -21.71 -29.01 -31.02
C VAL A 72 -22.32 -29.61 -29.74
N PRO A 73 -23.44 -30.36 -29.85
CA PRO A 73 -24.06 -31.03 -28.71
C PRO A 73 -23.07 -31.95 -27.98
N TYR A 74 -23.18 -32.02 -26.65
CA TYR A 74 -22.35 -32.87 -25.78
C TYR A 74 -20.83 -32.59 -25.81
N GLN A 75 -20.37 -31.50 -26.44
CA GLN A 75 -18.96 -31.14 -26.51
C GLN A 75 -18.35 -30.73 -25.17
N LYS A 76 -19.18 -30.23 -24.24
CA LYS A 76 -18.74 -29.78 -22.92
C LYS A 76 -19.82 -30.11 -21.90
N LEU A 77 -19.48 -30.97 -20.94
CA LEU A 77 -20.28 -31.26 -19.75
C LEU A 77 -19.55 -30.65 -18.56
N MET A 78 -20.23 -29.81 -17.79
CA MET A 78 -19.72 -29.28 -16.52
C MET A 78 -20.58 -29.89 -15.41
N SER A 79 -19.96 -30.65 -14.52
CA SER A 79 -20.58 -31.18 -13.31
C SER A 79 -19.81 -30.65 -12.11
N ASP A 80 -20.52 -30.11 -11.13
CA ASP A 80 -19.97 -29.87 -9.79
C ASP A 80 -20.43 -31.00 -8.85
N MET A 81 -19.70 -31.23 -7.76
CA MET A 81 -20.02 -32.26 -6.76
C MET A 81 -21.03 -31.77 -5.73
#